data_AF-A0A1C3XNJ7-F1
#
_entry.id   AF-A0A1C3XNJ7-F1
#
_cell.length_a   1.000
_cell.length_b   1.000
_cell.length_c   1.000
_cell.angle_alpha   90.00
_cell.angle_beta   90.00
_cell.angle_gamma   90.00
#
_symmetry.space_group_name_H-M   'P 1'
#
loop_
_entity.id
_entity.type
_entity.pdbx_description
1 polymer ?
#
loop_
_entity_poly.entity_id
_entity_poly.type
_entity_poly.pdbx_seq_one_letter_code
_entity_poly.pdbx_strand_id
1 'polypeptide(L)'
;MQTMKAALVAAIGVVALICCLLPSSAEEKSRLALIVSIEGAIGPASASYVKEALAKASERRAEVVLLRINTPGGLNSSMREIIADVLASPVPVVGYVAPSGAHAASAGTYILYATHIAAMAPGTNIGAATPVQIGGPLPGLPSGTPDKGGKDKKDGDQQSEPKDQFKDAMTAKVTNDAVAFIRSLAELRGRNADWAEKAVREAATLSANGALQSHAIELVARDQPELLRQLDGRVVEVAGGKTQRLATKDAVVEAIDPGWISRFLAVITDPNVAFILLMVGIYGLIFEFMSPGAVAPGVVGAICLLIGLYALNLLPINYAGLALMLVGIVLLTVEAFNPTVVIGLGGIIAFVLGALMLFRVEAPGYHLSWWVIGITAAVFAGFALVVLGSLRRAARAPERVGAQAMRGLPAEVLDWSGSEGHVFAHGERWQARGAETFKPGETVEVANVVDLTLLIRRAPARTGEGGTS
;
A
#
# COMPACT_ATOMS: atom_id res chain seq x y z
N MET A 1 -85.55 -23.95 -16.83
CA MET A 1 -84.25 -23.60 -17.45
C MET A 1 -83.91 -22.10 -17.34
N GLN A 2 -84.86 -21.17 -17.48
CA GLN A 2 -84.61 -19.73 -17.28
C GLN A 2 -84.32 -19.34 -15.81
N THR A 3 -84.98 -19.98 -14.85
CA THR A 3 -84.79 -19.72 -13.40
C THR A 3 -83.39 -20.12 -12.91
N MET A 4 -82.83 -21.23 -13.38
CA MET A 4 -81.45 -21.65 -13.09
C MET A 4 -80.40 -20.68 -13.64
N LYS A 5 -80.63 -20.11 -14.84
CA LYS A 5 -79.71 -19.12 -15.42
C LYS A 5 -79.71 -17.81 -14.64
N ALA A 6 -80.89 -17.36 -14.19
CA ALA A 6 -81.01 -16.15 -13.36
C ALA A 6 -80.33 -16.32 -12.00
N ALA A 7 -80.48 -17.48 -11.35
CA ALA A 7 -79.81 -17.79 -10.09
C ALA A 7 -78.29 -17.87 -10.24
N LEU A 8 -77.79 -18.43 -11.35
CA LEU A 8 -76.35 -18.50 -11.62
C LEU A 8 -75.74 -17.12 -11.87
N VAL A 9 -76.43 -16.25 -12.63
CA VAL A 9 -75.97 -14.88 -12.87
C VAL A 9 -75.97 -14.05 -11.59
N ALA A 10 -77.00 -14.20 -10.74
CA ALA A 10 -77.05 -13.55 -9.43
C ALA A 10 -75.92 -14.04 -8.51
N ALA A 11 -75.64 -15.35 -8.49
CA ALA A 11 -74.55 -15.92 -7.70
C ALA A 11 -73.17 -15.43 -8.17
N ILE A 12 -72.94 -15.35 -9.49
CA ILE A 12 -71.71 -14.79 -10.05
C ILE A 12 -71.58 -13.30 -9.71
N GLY A 13 -72.67 -12.54 -9.77
CA GLY A 13 -72.70 -11.12 -9.38
C GLY A 13 -72.37 -10.91 -7.90
N VAL A 14 -72.88 -11.75 -7.01
CA VAL A 14 -72.58 -11.70 -5.57
C VAL A 14 -71.13 -12.07 -5.28
N VAL A 15 -70.59 -13.11 -5.95
CA VAL A 15 -69.17 -13.49 -5.81
C VAL A 15 -68.24 -12.38 -6.34
N ALA A 16 -68.57 -11.77 -7.47
CA ALA A 16 -67.81 -10.65 -8.02
C ALA A 16 -67.85 -9.42 -7.09
N LEU A 17 -69.00 -9.14 -6.47
CA LEU A 17 -69.13 -8.04 -5.50
C LEU A 17 -68.34 -8.32 -4.21
N ILE A 18 -68.33 -9.55 -3.72
CA ILE A 18 -67.55 -9.97 -2.55
C ILE A 18 -66.05 -9.92 -2.85
N CYS A 19 -65.61 -10.32 -4.05
CA CYS A 19 -64.21 -10.20 -4.47
C CYS A 19 -63.74 -8.74 -4.60
N CYS A 20 -64.62 -7.81 -4.98
CA CYS A 20 -64.30 -6.37 -5.01
C CYS A 20 -64.30 -5.69 -3.63
N LEU A 21 -64.92 -6.33 -2.62
CA LEU A 21 -64.99 -5.84 -1.24
C LEU A 21 -63.92 -6.43 -0.33
N LEU A 22 -63.07 -7.33 -0.84
CA LEU A 22 -61.89 -7.76 -0.10
C LEU A 22 -60.96 -6.54 0.02
N PRO A 23 -60.55 -6.14 1.24
CA PRO A 23 -59.55 -5.11 1.39
C PRO A 23 -58.32 -5.58 0.64
N SER A 24 -57.90 -4.81 -0.37
CA SER A 24 -56.59 -4.96 -0.96
C SER A 24 -55.61 -4.72 0.18
N SER A 25 -55.04 -5.78 0.75
CA SER A 25 -53.84 -5.64 1.57
C SER A 25 -52.85 -4.93 0.67
N ALA A 26 -52.64 -3.65 0.92
CA ALA A 26 -51.51 -2.95 0.36
C ALA A 26 -50.31 -3.78 0.80
N GLU A 27 -49.68 -4.46 -0.14
CA GLU A 27 -48.40 -5.12 0.08
C GLU A 27 -47.50 -4.00 0.61
N GLU A 28 -47.25 -4.01 1.92
CA GLU A 28 -46.34 -3.08 2.57
C GLU A 28 -45.00 -3.33 1.91
N LYS A 29 -44.69 -2.53 0.87
CA LYS A 29 -43.38 -2.56 0.23
C LYS A 29 -42.39 -2.24 1.32
N SER A 30 -41.77 -3.29 1.85
CA SER A 30 -40.79 -3.16 2.91
C SER A 30 -39.76 -2.14 2.46
N ARG A 31 -39.61 -1.09 3.26
CA ARG A 31 -38.70 0.01 2.96
C ARG A 31 -37.27 -0.51 3.03
N LEU A 32 -36.42 -0.08 2.12
CA LEU A 32 -35.05 -0.55 2.06
C LEU A 32 -34.13 0.45 2.77
N ALA A 33 -33.39 0.01 3.77
CA ALA A 33 -32.30 0.76 4.37
C ALA A 33 -30.97 0.14 3.93
N LEU A 34 -30.09 0.93 3.32
CA LEU A 34 -28.80 0.44 2.82
C LEU A 34 -27.67 0.84 3.77
N ILE A 35 -26.79 -0.10 4.09
CA ILE A 35 -25.60 0.17 4.91
C ILE A 35 -24.39 0.29 4.02
N VAL A 36 -23.64 1.36 4.23
CA VAL A 36 -22.36 1.64 3.60
C VAL A 36 -21.34 1.82 4.71
N SER A 37 -20.35 0.94 4.79
CA SER A 37 -19.37 0.94 5.90
C SER A 37 -18.04 1.55 5.47
N ILE A 38 -17.67 2.67 6.08
CA ILE A 38 -16.34 3.26 5.98
C ILE A 38 -15.52 2.77 7.18
N GLU A 39 -14.55 1.92 6.91
CA GLU A 39 -13.61 1.40 7.91
C GLU A 39 -12.18 1.81 7.53
N GLY A 40 -11.43 2.34 8.50
CA GLY A 40 -10.04 2.76 8.29
C GLY A 40 -9.90 4.11 7.61
N ALA A 41 -8.78 4.33 6.93
CA ALA A 41 -8.42 5.64 6.41
C ALA A 41 -9.30 6.09 5.21
N ILE A 42 -9.59 7.39 5.13
CA ILE A 42 -10.28 8.00 3.99
C ILE A 42 -9.31 8.17 2.82
N GLY A 43 -9.69 7.66 1.65
CA GLY A 43 -8.88 7.66 0.45
C GLY A 43 -9.71 7.41 -0.81
N PRO A 44 -9.08 7.29 -1.99
CA PRO A 44 -9.79 7.18 -3.27
C PRO A 44 -10.73 5.98 -3.34
N ALA A 45 -10.35 4.87 -2.69
CA ALA A 45 -11.16 3.65 -2.63
C ALA A 45 -12.47 3.85 -1.85
N SER A 46 -12.42 4.48 -0.68
CA SER A 46 -13.62 4.76 0.12
C SER A 46 -14.49 5.84 -0.53
N ALA A 47 -13.90 6.84 -1.20
CA ALA A 47 -14.65 7.82 -1.98
C ALA A 47 -15.42 7.16 -3.15
N SER A 48 -14.73 6.36 -3.98
CA SER A 48 -15.36 5.59 -5.07
C SER A 48 -16.46 4.68 -4.54
N TYR A 49 -16.22 3.98 -3.43
CA TYR A 49 -17.21 3.08 -2.84
C TYR A 49 -18.48 3.82 -2.39
N VAL A 50 -18.33 4.93 -1.64
CA VAL A 50 -19.48 5.72 -1.18
C VAL A 50 -20.27 6.27 -2.36
N LYS A 51 -19.59 6.77 -3.40
CA LYS A 51 -20.23 7.25 -4.62
C LYS A 51 -21.07 6.18 -5.32
N GLU A 52 -20.49 5.00 -5.55
CA GLU A 52 -21.20 3.86 -6.14
C GLU A 52 -22.37 3.40 -5.26
N ALA A 53 -22.19 3.41 -3.95
CA ALA A 53 -23.22 3.00 -3.00
C ALA A 53 -24.41 3.96 -2.97
N LEU A 54 -24.17 5.28 -3.00
CA LEU A 54 -25.21 6.30 -3.08
C LEU A 54 -25.97 6.25 -4.42
N ALA A 55 -25.26 6.00 -5.53
CA ALA A 55 -25.90 5.78 -6.83
C ALA A 55 -26.84 4.56 -6.79
N LYS A 56 -26.35 3.41 -6.29
CA LYS A 56 -27.16 2.21 -6.09
C LYS A 56 -28.36 2.44 -5.16
N ALA A 57 -28.18 3.23 -4.10
CA ALA A 57 -29.26 3.58 -3.19
C ALA A 57 -30.37 4.37 -3.90
N SER A 58 -29.99 5.31 -4.76
CA SER A 58 -30.94 6.07 -5.58
C SER A 58 -31.66 5.18 -6.59
N GLU A 59 -30.93 4.33 -7.32
CA GLU A 59 -31.50 3.37 -8.30
C GLU A 59 -32.51 2.42 -7.65
N ARG A 60 -32.17 1.90 -6.47
CA ARG A 60 -33.02 0.98 -5.70
C ARG A 60 -34.12 1.67 -4.91
N ARG A 61 -34.18 3.01 -4.95
CA ARG A 61 -35.13 3.84 -4.19
C ARG A 61 -35.12 3.48 -2.70
N ALA A 62 -33.91 3.35 -2.15
CA ALA A 62 -33.74 3.14 -0.72
C ALA A 62 -34.39 4.29 0.07
N GLU A 63 -35.00 3.96 1.20
CA GLU A 63 -35.58 4.92 2.11
C GLU A 63 -34.49 5.76 2.78
N VAL A 64 -33.39 5.11 3.15
CA VAL A 64 -32.25 5.73 3.84
C VAL A 64 -30.96 4.98 3.54
N VAL A 65 -29.85 5.71 3.54
CA VAL A 65 -28.49 5.16 3.58
C VAL A 65 -27.91 5.39 4.97
N LEU A 66 -27.56 4.31 5.66
CA LEU A 66 -26.78 4.33 6.89
C LEU A 66 -25.29 4.28 6.53
N LEU A 67 -24.63 5.42 6.61
CA LEU A 67 -23.19 5.53 6.44
C LEU A 67 -22.51 5.21 7.78
N ARG A 68 -22.09 3.96 7.97
CA ARG A 68 -21.37 3.55 9.18
C ARG A 68 -19.93 4.03 9.09
N ILE A 69 -19.45 4.76 10.10
CA ILE A 69 -18.14 5.42 10.09
C ILE A 69 -17.29 4.92 11.25
N ASN A 70 -16.11 4.40 10.91
CA ASN A 70 -15.03 4.13 11.82
C ASN A 70 -13.72 4.49 11.13
N THR A 71 -13.29 5.73 11.29
CA THR A 71 -12.14 6.29 10.58
C THR A 71 -11.29 7.18 11.46
N PRO A 72 -9.96 7.05 11.39
CA PRO A 72 -9.06 7.98 12.04
C PRO A 72 -8.81 9.26 11.21
N GLY A 73 -9.36 9.35 9.99
CA GLY A 73 -9.10 10.44 9.06
C GLY A 73 -8.59 9.96 7.71
N GLY A 74 -8.06 10.89 6.91
CA GLY A 74 -7.46 10.56 5.62
C GLY A 74 -7.33 11.78 4.71
N LEU A 75 -7.32 11.55 3.40
CA LEU A 75 -7.05 12.58 2.41
C LEU A 75 -8.16 13.64 2.34
N ASN A 76 -7.77 14.92 2.32
CA ASN A 76 -8.69 16.04 2.18
C ASN A 76 -9.49 15.99 0.86
N SER A 77 -8.89 15.55 -0.25
CA SER A 77 -9.58 15.40 -1.54
C SER A 77 -10.72 14.37 -1.45
N SER A 78 -10.41 13.15 -1.02
CA SER A 78 -11.40 12.06 -0.87
C SER A 78 -12.50 12.40 0.15
N MET A 79 -12.15 13.11 1.22
CA MET A 79 -13.14 13.60 2.18
C MET A 79 -14.12 14.60 1.54
N ARG A 80 -13.61 15.56 0.76
CA ARG A 80 -14.44 16.55 0.06
C ARG A 80 -15.29 15.92 -1.05
N GLU A 81 -14.77 14.91 -1.74
CA GLU A 81 -15.54 14.11 -2.72
C GLU A 81 -16.72 13.39 -2.05
N ILE A 82 -16.48 12.68 -0.94
CA ILE A 82 -17.54 12.01 -0.17
C ILE A 82 -18.60 13.00 0.29
N ILE A 83 -18.18 14.16 0.81
CA ILE A 83 -19.11 15.21 1.25
C ILE A 83 -19.94 15.73 0.08
N ALA A 84 -19.33 16.00 -1.06
CA ALA A 84 -20.05 16.45 -2.25
C ALA A 84 -21.09 15.41 -2.70
N ASP A 85 -20.73 14.12 -2.72
CA ASP A 85 -21.65 13.05 -3.07
C ASP A 85 -22.80 12.91 -2.04
N VAL A 86 -22.52 13.05 -0.74
CA VAL A 86 -23.55 13.04 0.33
C VAL A 86 -24.50 14.23 0.20
N LEU A 87 -24.00 15.43 -0.08
CA LEU A 87 -24.81 16.63 -0.26
C LEU A 87 -25.66 16.58 -1.54
N ALA A 88 -25.16 15.92 -2.59
CA ALA A 88 -25.87 15.72 -3.85
C ALA A 88 -26.87 14.54 -3.80
N SER A 89 -26.83 13.72 -2.75
CA SER A 89 -27.66 12.52 -2.66
C SER A 89 -29.16 12.85 -2.63
N PRO A 90 -29.97 12.23 -3.52
CA PRO A 90 -31.43 12.32 -3.46
C PRO A 90 -32.03 11.40 -2.39
N VAL A 91 -31.23 10.51 -1.81
CA VAL A 91 -31.62 9.61 -0.71
C VAL A 91 -31.05 10.16 0.61
N PRO A 92 -31.84 10.18 1.69
CA PRO A 92 -31.35 10.54 3.02
C PRO A 92 -30.12 9.73 3.43
N VAL A 93 -29.05 10.43 3.83
CA VAL A 93 -27.83 9.81 4.36
C VAL A 93 -27.71 10.10 5.85
N VAL A 94 -27.69 9.04 6.66
CA VAL A 94 -27.49 9.09 8.11
C VAL A 94 -26.07 8.63 8.41
N GLY A 95 -25.24 9.50 8.96
CA GLY A 95 -23.93 9.11 9.46
C GLY A 95 -24.05 8.43 10.81
N TYR A 96 -23.42 7.27 10.99
CA TYR A 96 -23.46 6.53 12.24
C TYR A 96 -22.05 6.10 12.65
N VAL A 97 -21.50 6.73 13.69
CA VAL A 97 -20.21 6.34 14.26
C VAL A 97 -20.42 5.09 15.10
N ALA A 98 -19.96 3.95 14.59
CA ALA A 98 -20.22 2.64 15.17
C ALA A 98 -19.24 1.59 14.60
N PRO A 99 -19.01 0.46 15.30
CA PRO A 99 -19.61 0.05 16.59
C PRO A 99 -19.05 0.82 17.79
N SER A 100 -19.43 0.45 19.03
CA SER A 100 -18.76 0.96 20.24
C SER A 100 -17.24 0.80 20.13
N GLY A 101 -16.49 1.85 20.51
CA GLY A 101 -15.04 1.93 20.31
C GLY A 101 -14.61 2.52 18.97
N ALA A 102 -15.53 2.68 18.01
CA ALA A 102 -15.28 3.41 16.77
C ALA A 102 -15.09 4.90 17.01
N HIS A 103 -14.53 5.57 16.01
CA HIS A 103 -14.33 7.01 16.02
C HIS A 103 -14.55 7.61 14.64
N ALA A 104 -14.97 8.88 14.63
CA ALA A 104 -15.00 9.72 13.44
C ALA A 104 -14.02 10.88 13.68
N ALA A 105 -12.73 10.62 13.45
CA ALA A 105 -11.68 11.62 13.64
C ALA A 105 -11.30 12.27 12.30
N SER A 106 -10.76 13.49 12.37
CA SER A 106 -10.24 14.21 11.22
C SER A 106 -11.28 14.29 10.08
N ALA A 107 -10.99 13.74 8.90
CA ALA A 107 -11.92 13.64 7.78
C ALA A 107 -13.31 13.07 8.16
N GLY A 108 -13.35 12.11 9.11
CA GLY A 108 -14.60 11.52 9.58
C GLY A 108 -15.55 12.54 10.22
N THR A 109 -15.02 13.55 10.93
CA THR A 109 -15.82 14.62 11.53
C THR A 109 -16.55 15.43 10.45
N TYR A 110 -15.86 15.81 9.38
CA TYR A 110 -16.46 16.55 8.26
C TYR A 110 -17.52 15.73 7.53
N ILE A 111 -17.23 14.46 7.26
CA ILE A 111 -18.19 13.55 6.59
C ILE A 111 -19.45 13.42 7.44
N LEU A 112 -19.31 13.20 8.76
CA LEU A 112 -20.44 13.13 9.67
C LEU A 112 -21.24 14.44 9.68
N TYR A 113 -20.55 15.59 9.72
CA TYR A 113 -21.16 16.93 9.67
C TYR A 113 -21.89 17.24 8.36
N ALA A 114 -21.56 16.57 7.26
CA ALA A 114 -22.29 16.71 6.00
C ALA A 114 -23.59 15.88 5.93
N THR A 115 -23.69 14.82 6.74
CA THR A 115 -24.84 13.91 6.70
C THR A 115 -26.14 14.58 7.15
N HIS A 116 -27.27 14.04 6.72
CA HIS A 116 -28.59 14.59 7.03
C HIS A 116 -28.93 14.43 8.51
N ILE A 117 -28.54 13.28 9.10
CA ILE A 117 -28.61 13.02 10.54
C ILE A 117 -27.30 12.35 10.94
N ALA A 118 -26.69 12.84 12.01
CA ALA A 118 -25.52 12.30 12.65
C ALA A 118 -25.92 11.56 13.93
N ALA A 119 -25.44 10.32 14.02
CA ALA A 119 -25.66 9.43 15.15
C ALA A 119 -24.34 8.83 15.62
N MET A 120 -24.27 8.49 16.90
CA MET A 120 -23.10 7.84 17.49
C MET A 120 -23.52 6.66 18.39
N ALA A 121 -22.75 5.58 18.36
CA ALA A 121 -22.87 4.51 19.35
C ALA A 121 -22.23 4.91 20.69
N PRO A 122 -22.72 4.41 21.84
CA PRO A 122 -22.03 4.63 23.11
C PRO A 122 -20.59 4.13 23.06
N GLY A 123 -19.68 4.87 23.71
CA GLY A 123 -18.24 4.55 23.70
C GLY A 123 -17.51 4.92 22.41
N THR A 124 -18.13 5.72 21.52
CA THR A 124 -17.46 6.30 20.35
C THR A 124 -17.06 7.76 20.59
N ASN A 125 -16.19 8.28 19.72
CA ASN A 125 -15.75 9.67 19.77
C ASN A 125 -15.74 10.35 18.38
N ILE A 126 -15.77 11.69 18.39
CA ILE A 126 -15.76 12.57 17.21
C ILE A 126 -14.80 13.73 17.47
N GLY A 127 -14.15 14.28 16.44
CA GLY A 127 -13.35 15.50 16.53
C GLY A 127 -11.95 15.34 15.92
N ALA A 128 -10.93 15.94 16.56
CA ALA A 128 -9.54 15.93 16.09
C ALA A 128 -9.43 16.28 14.60
N ALA A 129 -10.06 17.41 14.22
CA ALA A 129 -10.32 17.83 12.84
C ALA A 129 -9.28 18.79 12.25
N THR A 130 -8.14 18.95 12.94
CA THR A 130 -7.04 19.83 12.53
C THR A 130 -6.36 19.31 11.26
N PRO A 131 -6.24 20.12 10.19
CA PRO A 131 -5.47 19.75 9.03
C PRO A 131 -3.99 19.62 9.37
N VAL A 132 -3.37 18.55 8.89
CA VAL A 132 -1.91 18.35 8.97
C VAL A 132 -1.34 18.33 7.56
N GLN A 133 -0.30 19.15 7.33
CA GLN A 133 0.34 19.22 6.03
C GLN A 133 1.41 18.15 5.90
N ILE A 134 1.10 17.12 5.14
CA ILE A 134 2.00 16.05 4.74
C ILE A 134 2.97 16.63 3.68
N GLY A 135 3.98 17.35 4.12
CA GLY A 135 4.89 18.02 3.18
C GLY A 135 6.10 18.76 3.74
N GLY A 136 6.08 19.14 5.02
CA GLY A 136 7.07 20.10 5.57
C GLY A 136 8.55 19.67 5.46
N PRO A 137 9.50 20.62 5.34
CA PRO A 137 10.93 20.31 5.35
C PRO A 137 11.32 19.60 6.64
N LEU A 138 12.19 18.58 6.53
CA LEU A 138 12.84 17.94 7.67
C LEU A 138 13.52 18.99 8.58
N PRO A 139 13.44 18.86 9.92
CA PRO A 139 14.24 19.67 10.83
C PRO A 139 15.73 19.46 10.52
N GLY A 140 16.44 20.52 10.10
CA GLY A 140 17.90 20.52 9.97
C GLY A 140 18.52 20.40 8.57
N LEU A 141 17.73 20.39 7.48
CA LEU A 141 18.29 20.41 6.11
C LEU A 141 17.90 21.70 5.35
N PRO A 142 18.85 22.43 4.72
CA PRO A 142 18.52 23.53 3.85
C PRO A 142 17.88 23.01 2.56
N SER A 143 16.59 23.25 2.38
CA SER A 143 15.88 23.00 1.13
C SER A 143 16.35 23.99 0.05
N GLY A 144 17.02 23.49 -0.98
CA GLY A 144 17.41 24.24 -2.19
C GLY A 144 16.23 24.48 -3.14
N THR A 145 16.23 25.67 -3.76
CA THR A 145 15.34 26.15 -4.84
C THR A 145 15.74 25.57 -6.22
N PRO A 146 14.89 25.61 -7.28
CA PRO A 146 14.75 26.78 -8.21
C PRO A 146 13.32 26.98 -8.82
N ASP A 147 12.73 28.19 -8.93
CA ASP A 147 12.92 29.33 -9.86
C ASP A 147 11.88 29.39 -11.03
N LYS A 148 11.19 30.54 -11.18
CA LYS A 148 11.09 31.40 -12.39
C LYS A 148 9.78 32.20 -12.52
N GLY A 149 9.92 33.53 -12.62
CA GLY A 149 8.94 34.39 -13.30
C GLY A 149 9.03 35.87 -12.94
N GLY A 150 9.82 36.65 -13.68
CA GLY A 150 9.70 38.12 -13.72
C GLY A 150 11.02 38.88 -13.83
N LYS A 151 11.47 39.15 -15.06
CA LYS A 151 12.41 40.24 -15.33
C LYS A 151 11.63 41.56 -15.20
N ASP A 152 12.00 42.39 -14.22
CA ASP A 152 12.36 43.81 -14.42
C ASP A 152 12.38 44.59 -13.09
N LYS A 153 13.37 45.50 -13.00
CA LYS A 153 13.58 46.62 -12.06
C LYS A 153 14.45 46.42 -10.81
N LYS A 154 15.69 46.92 -10.96
CA LYS A 154 16.45 47.89 -10.15
C LYS A 154 16.39 47.82 -8.62
N ASP A 155 17.59 47.65 -8.05
CA ASP A 155 18.15 48.19 -6.81
C ASP A 155 17.16 48.62 -5.71
N GLY A 156 17.07 47.78 -4.68
CA GLY A 156 16.44 48.07 -3.40
C GLY A 156 16.58 46.85 -2.47
N ASP A 157 17.07 47.09 -1.26
CA ASP A 157 17.33 46.09 -0.20
C ASP A 157 16.27 44.98 -0.13
N GLN A 158 16.65 43.76 -0.51
CA GLN A 158 15.85 42.56 -0.23
C GLN A 158 16.17 42.07 1.17
N GLN A 159 15.41 42.59 2.12
CA GLN A 159 15.27 42.02 3.44
C GLN A 159 14.70 40.60 3.27
N SER A 160 15.53 39.60 3.54
CA SER A 160 15.13 38.19 3.54
C SER A 160 14.06 37.98 4.62
N GLU A 161 12.80 37.88 4.23
CA GLU A 161 11.73 37.50 5.15
C GLU A 161 12.03 36.11 5.74
N PRO A 162 11.95 35.93 7.07
CA PRO A 162 12.31 34.69 7.72
C PRO A 162 11.33 33.56 7.36
N LYS A 163 11.87 32.39 6.99
CA LYS A 163 11.14 31.18 6.58
C LYS A 163 10.02 30.73 7.54
N ASP A 164 10.06 31.17 8.80
CA ASP A 164 9.07 30.85 9.82
C ASP A 164 7.74 31.60 9.61
N GLN A 165 7.76 32.87 9.18
CA GLN A 165 6.54 33.64 8.91
C GLN A 165 5.72 33.07 7.75
N PHE A 166 6.38 32.55 6.71
CA PHE A 166 5.70 31.91 5.58
C PHE A 166 5.02 30.59 5.96
N LYS A 167 5.64 29.77 6.83
CA LYS A 167 5.06 28.52 7.31
C LYS A 167 3.85 28.77 8.20
N ASP A 168 3.93 29.78 9.06
CA ASP A 168 2.82 30.18 9.93
C ASP A 168 1.65 30.74 9.13
N ALA A 169 1.92 31.57 8.11
CA ALA A 169 0.89 32.10 7.22
C ALA A 169 0.18 31.00 6.41
N MET A 170 0.92 30.02 5.88
CA MET A 170 0.34 28.89 5.14
C MET A 170 -0.52 28.01 6.07
N THR A 171 -0.01 27.68 7.25
CA THR A 171 -0.75 26.88 8.26
C THR A 171 -2.02 27.60 8.68
N ALA A 172 -1.95 28.91 8.94
CA ALA A 172 -3.11 29.73 9.26
C ALA A 172 -4.15 29.72 8.12
N LYS A 173 -3.71 29.81 6.86
CA LYS A 173 -4.61 29.75 5.70
C LYS A 173 -5.33 28.41 5.59
N VAL A 174 -4.61 27.29 5.73
CA VAL A 174 -5.19 25.94 5.67
C VAL A 174 -6.16 25.71 6.84
N THR A 175 -5.79 26.11 8.05
CA THR A 175 -6.66 26.02 9.22
C THR A 175 -7.91 26.87 9.05
N ASN A 176 -7.80 28.11 8.58
CA ASN A 176 -8.95 28.99 8.37
C ASN A 176 -9.89 28.47 7.27
N ASP A 177 -9.37 27.90 6.18
CA ASP A 177 -10.18 27.22 5.16
C ASP A 177 -10.95 26.03 5.75
N ALA A 178 -10.27 25.21 6.56
CA ALA A 178 -10.86 24.07 7.23
C ALA A 178 -11.95 24.47 8.24
N VAL A 179 -11.72 25.53 9.03
CA VAL A 179 -12.73 26.12 9.92
C VAL A 179 -13.93 26.61 9.12
N ALA A 180 -13.72 27.40 8.07
CA ALA A 180 -14.82 27.91 7.24
C ALA A 180 -15.65 26.75 6.66
N PHE A 181 -14.96 25.70 6.19
CA PHE A 181 -15.62 24.53 5.62
C PHE A 181 -16.47 23.78 6.65
N ILE A 182 -15.91 23.42 7.81
CA ILE A 182 -16.68 22.67 8.83
C ILE A 182 -17.84 23.48 9.40
N ARG A 183 -17.65 24.79 9.59
CA ARG A 183 -18.72 25.70 10.04
C ARG A 183 -19.84 25.77 9.04
N SER A 184 -19.54 25.86 7.73
CA SER A 184 -20.56 25.86 6.69
C SER A 184 -21.40 24.58 6.67
N LEU A 185 -20.78 23.41 6.92
CA LEU A 185 -21.51 22.14 7.04
C LEU A 185 -22.37 22.10 8.32
N ALA A 186 -21.84 22.63 9.42
CA ALA A 186 -22.57 22.74 10.68
C ALA A 186 -23.82 23.60 10.51
N GLU A 187 -23.68 24.80 9.93
CA GLU A 187 -24.77 25.74 9.67
C GLU A 187 -25.80 25.14 8.71
N LEU A 188 -25.35 24.48 7.63
CA LEU A 188 -26.23 23.79 6.68
C LEU A 188 -27.11 22.72 7.34
N ARG A 189 -26.60 22.04 8.37
CA ARG A 189 -27.29 20.95 9.07
C ARG A 189 -27.85 21.34 10.44
N GLY A 190 -27.73 22.61 10.84
CA GLY A 190 -28.17 23.09 12.15
C GLY A 190 -27.36 22.56 13.34
N ARG A 191 -26.12 22.09 13.12
CA ARG A 191 -25.22 21.56 14.16
C ARG A 191 -24.38 22.67 14.78
N ASN A 192 -23.77 22.38 15.92
CA ASN A 192 -22.91 23.31 16.63
C ASN A 192 -21.63 23.67 15.84
N ALA A 193 -21.64 24.85 15.22
CA ALA A 193 -20.54 25.40 14.45
C ALA A 193 -19.34 25.83 15.32
N ASP A 194 -19.58 26.31 16.54
CA ASP A 194 -18.51 26.77 17.44
C ASP A 194 -17.70 25.59 17.99
N TRP A 195 -18.37 24.49 18.30
CA TRP A 195 -17.66 23.25 18.62
C TRP A 195 -16.91 22.71 17.40
N ALA A 196 -17.52 22.76 16.22
CA ALA A 196 -16.88 22.30 14.99
C ALA A 196 -15.57 23.07 14.71
N GLU A 197 -15.57 24.38 14.94
CA GLU A 197 -14.37 25.21 14.88
C GLU A 197 -13.32 24.78 15.91
N LYS A 198 -13.71 24.53 17.17
CA LYS A 198 -12.79 24.02 18.20
C LYS A 198 -12.19 22.67 17.84
N ALA A 199 -12.97 21.78 17.22
CA ALA A 199 -12.46 20.50 16.73
C ALA A 199 -11.32 20.69 15.71
N VAL A 200 -11.31 21.79 14.97
CA VAL A 200 -10.28 22.13 13.98
C VAL A 200 -9.11 22.91 14.60
N ARG A 201 -9.37 23.98 15.36
CA ARG A 201 -8.32 24.85 15.90
C ARG A 201 -7.58 24.23 17.09
N GLU A 202 -8.30 23.50 17.93
CA GLU A 202 -7.79 22.99 19.22
C GLU A 202 -7.68 21.46 19.23
N ALA A 203 -7.95 20.80 18.08
CA ALA A 203 -8.06 19.34 17.98
C ALA A 203 -9.05 18.73 19.01
N ALA A 204 -10.08 19.49 19.40
CA ALA A 204 -11.03 19.06 20.42
C ALA A 204 -11.77 17.77 20.01
N THR A 205 -12.09 16.94 21.00
CA THR A 205 -12.84 15.69 20.81
C THR A 205 -14.01 15.61 21.78
N LEU A 206 -15.06 14.87 21.39
CA LEU A 206 -16.21 14.58 22.24
C LEU A 206 -16.55 13.10 22.23
N SER A 207 -17.03 12.60 23.37
CA SER A 207 -17.74 11.32 23.45
C SER A 207 -19.14 11.44 22.83
N ALA A 208 -19.76 10.31 22.50
CA ALA A 208 -21.15 10.28 21.99
C ALA A 208 -22.14 11.13 22.82
N ASN A 209 -22.06 11.06 24.16
CA ASN A 209 -22.93 11.85 25.04
C ASN A 209 -22.58 13.33 25.02
N GLY A 210 -21.29 13.68 25.02
CA GLY A 210 -20.85 15.08 24.91
C GLY A 210 -21.22 15.70 23.57
N ALA A 211 -21.13 14.92 22.49
CA ALA A 211 -21.54 15.32 21.15
C ALA A 211 -23.04 15.59 21.08
N LEU A 212 -23.86 14.75 21.71
CA LEU A 212 -25.30 14.98 21.79
C LEU A 212 -25.63 16.25 22.61
N GLN A 213 -25.03 16.41 23.78
CA GLN A 213 -25.25 17.57 24.66
C GLN A 213 -24.82 18.90 24.03
N SER A 214 -23.73 18.88 23.26
CA SER A 214 -23.22 20.05 22.54
C SER A 214 -23.95 20.30 21.22
N HIS A 215 -24.90 19.46 20.82
CA HIS A 215 -25.56 19.53 19.52
C HIS A 215 -24.60 19.39 18.32
N ALA A 216 -23.53 18.61 18.50
CA ALA A 216 -22.65 18.18 17.41
C ALA A 216 -23.25 17.00 16.62
N ILE A 217 -24.16 16.25 17.24
CA ILE A 217 -24.93 15.16 16.64
C ILE A 217 -26.39 15.23 17.14
N GLU A 218 -27.30 14.53 16.48
CA GLU A 218 -28.71 14.49 16.85
C GLU A 218 -29.10 13.25 17.66
N LEU A 219 -28.37 12.13 17.51
CA LEU A 219 -28.78 10.83 18.05
C LEU A 219 -27.63 10.04 18.72
N VAL A 220 -27.99 9.28 19.75
CA VAL A 220 -27.15 8.21 20.30
C VAL A 220 -27.94 6.91 20.28
N ALA A 221 -27.39 5.88 19.64
CA ALA A 221 -28.04 4.58 19.46
C ALA A 221 -27.03 3.45 19.61
N ARG A 222 -27.34 2.42 20.41
CA ARG A 222 -26.43 1.30 20.73
C ARG A 222 -26.16 0.40 19.53
N ASP A 223 -27.18 0.23 18.71
CA ASP A 223 -27.14 -0.60 17.53
C ASP A 223 -28.01 -0.02 16.43
N GLN A 224 -27.91 -0.64 15.26
CA GLN A 224 -28.62 -0.25 14.07
C GLN A 224 -30.15 -0.40 14.20
N PRO A 225 -30.71 -1.49 14.79
CA PRO A 225 -32.14 -1.55 15.06
C PRO A 225 -32.65 -0.39 15.93
N GLU A 226 -31.93 -0.01 16.97
CA GLU A 226 -32.26 1.14 17.82
C GLU A 226 -32.22 2.44 17.02
N LEU A 227 -31.18 2.63 16.20
CA LEU A 227 -31.05 3.81 15.35
C LEU A 227 -32.24 3.93 14.38
N LEU A 228 -32.61 2.86 13.69
CA LEU A 228 -33.73 2.87 12.74
C LEU A 228 -35.06 3.19 13.43
N ARG A 229 -35.28 2.75 14.68
CA ARG A 229 -36.46 3.17 15.45
C ARG A 229 -36.42 4.66 15.82
N GLN A 230 -35.26 5.21 16.17
CA GLN A 230 -35.13 6.63 16.51
C GLN A 230 -35.20 7.57 15.28
N LEU A 231 -34.86 7.05 14.09
CA LEU A 231 -34.97 7.75 12.81
C LEU A 231 -36.41 7.81 12.30
N ASP A 232 -37.25 6.85 12.67
CA ASP A 232 -38.60 6.71 12.12
C ASP A 232 -39.44 7.95 12.40
N GLY A 233 -40.13 8.43 11.35
CA GLY A 233 -40.97 9.61 11.41
C GLY A 233 -40.23 10.95 11.40
N ARG A 234 -38.89 10.98 11.47
CA ARG A 234 -38.10 12.22 11.33
C ARG A 234 -38.21 12.77 9.92
N VAL A 235 -38.00 14.07 9.80
CA VAL A 235 -38.10 14.80 8.54
C VAL A 235 -36.72 15.36 8.21
N VAL A 236 -36.25 15.11 6.99
CA VAL A 236 -34.96 15.57 6.49
C VAL A 236 -35.11 16.28 5.15
N GLU A 237 -34.24 17.24 4.89
CA GLU A 237 -34.15 17.93 3.60
C GLU A 237 -33.01 17.33 2.77
N VAL A 238 -33.36 16.66 1.67
CA VAL A 238 -32.41 16.07 0.72
C VAL A 238 -32.09 17.02 -0.43
N ALA A 239 -31.17 16.62 -1.32
CA ALA A 239 -30.75 17.42 -2.46
C ALA A 239 -31.94 17.98 -3.27
N GLY A 240 -31.85 19.27 -3.61
CA GLY A 240 -32.90 20.00 -4.33
C GLY A 240 -34.04 20.52 -3.45
N GLY A 241 -33.85 20.61 -2.12
CA GLY A 241 -34.81 21.20 -1.19
C GLY A 241 -36.04 20.32 -0.92
N LYS A 242 -35.96 19.03 -1.27
CA LYS A 242 -37.07 18.10 -1.07
C LYS A 242 -37.07 17.62 0.37
N THR A 243 -38.19 17.79 1.03
CA THR A 243 -38.40 17.27 2.38
C THR A 243 -38.91 15.83 2.30
N GLN A 244 -38.23 14.90 2.97
CA GLN A 244 -38.63 13.49 3.09
C GLN A 244 -38.86 13.14 4.56
N ARG A 245 -39.98 12.49 4.86
CA ARG A 245 -40.24 11.87 6.15
C ARG A 245 -39.76 10.42 6.11
N LEU A 246 -38.87 10.06 7.02
CA LEU A 246 -38.24 8.74 7.09
C LEU A 246 -39.24 7.69 7.59
N ALA A 247 -39.35 6.58 6.86
CA ALA A 247 -40.13 5.41 7.26
C ALA A 247 -39.20 4.19 7.47
N THR A 248 -38.59 4.10 8.65
CA THR A 248 -37.46 3.19 8.93
C THR A 248 -37.78 2.07 9.92
N LYS A 249 -38.95 2.11 10.59
CA LYS A 249 -39.30 1.16 11.66
C LYS A 249 -39.21 -0.32 11.27
N ASP A 250 -39.70 -0.67 10.08
CA ASP A 250 -39.76 -2.04 9.55
C ASP A 250 -38.94 -2.18 8.24
N ALA A 251 -37.91 -1.34 8.10
CA ALA A 251 -37.07 -1.35 6.92
C ALA A 251 -36.21 -2.61 6.87
N VAL A 252 -36.19 -3.29 5.72
CA VAL A 252 -35.23 -4.35 5.42
C VAL A 252 -33.87 -3.70 5.24
N VAL A 253 -32.90 -4.22 5.97
CA VAL A 253 -31.55 -3.67 5.99
C VAL A 253 -30.62 -4.54 5.19
N GLU A 254 -29.94 -3.93 4.22
CA GLU A 254 -28.99 -4.62 3.36
C GLU A 254 -27.66 -3.86 3.31
N ALA A 255 -26.56 -4.58 3.50
CA ALA A 255 -25.22 -4.01 3.33
C ALA A 255 -24.86 -3.99 1.85
N ILE A 256 -24.33 -2.86 1.37
CA ILE A 256 -23.74 -2.79 0.04
C ILE A 256 -22.28 -3.23 0.17
N ASP A 257 -21.85 -4.17 -0.66
CA ASP A 257 -20.43 -4.49 -0.74
C ASP A 257 -19.70 -3.55 -1.73
N PRO A 258 -18.42 -3.24 -1.47
CA PRO A 258 -17.60 -2.49 -2.40
C PRO A 258 -17.54 -3.16 -3.77
N GLY A 259 -17.69 -2.36 -4.83
CA GLY A 259 -17.54 -2.80 -6.22
C GLY A 259 -16.11 -3.21 -6.54
N TRP A 260 -15.90 -3.80 -7.73
CA TRP A 260 -14.58 -4.29 -8.12
C TRP A 260 -13.55 -3.16 -8.27
N ILE A 261 -13.97 -1.97 -8.73
CA ILE A 261 -13.11 -0.79 -8.84
C ILE A 261 -12.67 -0.33 -7.46
N SER A 262 -13.60 -0.18 -6.52
CA SER A 262 -13.27 0.22 -5.14
C SER A 262 -12.39 -0.82 -4.43
N ARG A 263 -12.61 -2.12 -4.67
CA ARG A 263 -11.75 -3.20 -4.17
C ARG A 263 -10.33 -3.12 -4.76
N PHE A 264 -10.23 -2.91 -6.07
CA PHE A 264 -8.95 -2.74 -6.74
C PHE A 264 -8.21 -1.51 -6.23
N LEU A 265 -8.91 -0.36 -6.13
CA LEU A 265 -8.37 0.87 -5.57
C LEU A 265 -7.88 0.64 -4.13
N ALA A 266 -8.67 -0.05 -3.29
CA ALA A 266 -8.28 -0.34 -1.91
C ALA A 266 -6.98 -1.15 -1.83
N VAL A 267 -6.83 -2.15 -2.70
CA VAL A 267 -5.63 -2.98 -2.79
C VAL A 267 -4.42 -2.17 -3.24
N ILE A 268 -4.54 -1.34 -4.29
CA ILE A 268 -3.38 -0.55 -4.76
C ILE A 268 -3.04 0.62 -3.82
N THR A 269 -4.01 1.15 -3.08
CA THR A 269 -3.78 2.21 -2.09
C THR A 269 -3.36 1.65 -0.72
N ASP A 270 -3.19 0.34 -0.57
CA ASP A 270 -2.57 -0.22 0.63
C ASP A 270 -1.04 0.01 0.58
N PRO A 271 -0.42 0.65 1.59
CA PRO A 271 1.02 0.91 1.62
C PRO A 271 1.89 -0.34 1.50
N ASN A 272 1.46 -1.48 2.07
CA ASN A 272 2.19 -2.74 2.01
C ASN A 272 2.15 -3.31 0.60
N VAL A 273 0.97 -3.32 -0.03
CA VAL A 273 0.82 -3.79 -1.40
C VAL A 273 1.60 -2.90 -2.36
N ALA A 274 1.50 -1.57 -2.22
CA ALA A 274 2.27 -0.62 -3.03
C ALA A 274 3.78 -0.86 -2.90
N PHE A 275 4.28 -1.09 -1.69
CA PHE A 275 5.68 -1.43 -1.42
C PHE A 275 6.09 -2.76 -2.05
N ILE A 276 5.26 -3.81 -1.92
CA ILE A 276 5.53 -5.12 -2.53
C ILE A 276 5.56 -5.01 -4.06
N LEU A 277 4.59 -4.30 -4.67
CA LEU A 277 4.55 -4.07 -6.11
C LEU A 277 5.80 -3.32 -6.60
N LEU A 278 6.26 -2.33 -5.85
CA LEU A 278 7.51 -1.62 -6.16
C LEU A 278 8.71 -2.58 -6.09
N MET A 279 8.81 -3.41 -5.05
CA MET A 279 9.89 -4.38 -4.91
C MET A 279 9.89 -5.41 -6.03
N VAL A 280 8.76 -6.07 -6.27
CA VAL A 280 8.58 -7.02 -7.38
C VAL A 280 8.90 -6.34 -8.71
N GLY A 281 8.50 -5.08 -8.86
CA GLY A 281 8.75 -4.29 -10.05
C GLY A 281 10.24 -4.08 -10.31
N ILE A 282 10.97 -3.59 -9.31
CA ILE A 282 12.42 -3.34 -9.40
C ILE A 282 13.18 -4.66 -9.61
N TYR A 283 12.81 -5.73 -8.88
CA TYR A 283 13.46 -7.02 -9.02
C TYR A 283 13.20 -7.68 -10.37
N GLY A 284 11.98 -7.62 -10.90
CA GLY A 284 11.66 -8.15 -12.22
C GLY A 284 12.54 -7.56 -13.31
N LEU A 285 12.81 -6.24 -13.23
CA LEU A 285 13.75 -5.56 -14.11
C LEU A 285 15.20 -6.02 -13.88
N ILE A 286 15.66 -6.09 -12.63
CA ILE A 286 17.01 -6.59 -12.32
C ILE A 286 17.22 -8.00 -12.87
N PHE A 287 16.25 -8.91 -12.70
CA PHE A 287 16.33 -10.28 -13.21
C PHE A 287 16.39 -10.33 -14.74
N GLU A 288 15.60 -9.52 -15.46
CA GLU A 288 15.70 -9.44 -16.92
C GLU A 288 17.10 -8.98 -17.38
N PHE A 289 17.67 -7.97 -16.71
CA PHE A 289 19.04 -7.51 -16.98
C PHE A 289 20.10 -8.58 -16.70
N MET A 290 19.92 -9.39 -15.65
CA MET A 290 20.85 -10.46 -15.26
C MET A 290 20.70 -11.73 -16.11
N SER A 291 19.53 -11.95 -16.73
CA SER A 291 19.23 -13.13 -17.53
C SER A 291 18.76 -12.76 -18.94
N PRO A 292 19.70 -12.41 -19.85
CA PRO A 292 19.37 -12.07 -21.22
C PRO A 292 18.53 -13.18 -21.88
N GLY A 293 17.33 -12.83 -22.36
CA GLY A 293 16.38 -13.75 -23.01
C GLY A 293 15.15 -14.12 -22.17
N ALA A 294 15.12 -13.80 -20.87
CA ALA A 294 13.94 -13.95 -20.03
C ALA A 294 13.07 -12.68 -20.08
N VAL A 295 12.13 -12.61 -21.04
CA VAL A 295 11.25 -11.43 -21.23
C VAL A 295 10.15 -11.33 -20.15
N ALA A 296 9.71 -12.46 -19.59
CA ALA A 296 8.58 -12.49 -18.66
C ALA A 296 8.84 -11.73 -17.33
N PRO A 297 10.00 -11.88 -16.65
CA PRO A 297 10.33 -11.10 -15.45
C PRO A 297 10.33 -9.59 -15.70
N GLY A 298 10.81 -9.16 -16.87
CA GLY A 298 10.86 -7.78 -17.31
C GLY A 298 9.49 -7.13 -17.42
N VAL A 299 8.59 -7.77 -18.18
CA VAL A 299 7.23 -7.27 -18.40
C VAL A 299 6.44 -7.24 -17.10
N VAL A 300 6.49 -8.31 -16.30
CA VAL A 300 5.83 -8.35 -14.99
C VAL A 300 6.41 -7.28 -14.07
N GLY A 301 7.74 -7.13 -14.06
CA GLY A 301 8.45 -6.10 -13.32
C GLY A 301 8.00 -4.69 -13.69
N ALA A 302 7.99 -4.37 -14.98
CA ALA A 302 7.56 -3.06 -15.47
C ALA A 302 6.10 -2.74 -15.09
N ILE A 303 5.18 -3.70 -15.24
CA ILE A 303 3.76 -3.50 -14.86
C ILE A 303 3.64 -3.27 -13.36
N CYS A 304 4.26 -4.12 -12.53
CA CYS A 304 4.24 -3.97 -11.08
C CYS A 304 4.87 -2.64 -10.63
N LEU A 305 5.96 -2.22 -11.28
CA LEU A 305 6.63 -0.96 -11.01
C LEU A 305 5.74 0.24 -11.34
N LEU A 306 5.08 0.23 -12.51
CA LEU A 306 4.18 1.32 -12.92
C LEU A 306 2.96 1.43 -12.01
N ILE A 307 2.34 0.30 -11.64
CA ILE A 307 1.21 0.28 -10.69
C ILE A 307 1.68 0.76 -9.31
N GLY A 308 2.85 0.30 -8.85
CA GLY A 308 3.46 0.75 -7.59
C GLY A 308 3.72 2.25 -7.59
N LEU A 309 4.31 2.81 -8.65
CA LEU A 309 4.55 4.24 -8.80
C LEU A 309 3.24 5.05 -8.83
N TYR A 310 2.20 4.54 -9.51
CA TYR A 310 0.87 5.15 -9.48
C TYR A 310 0.27 5.15 -8.06
N ALA A 311 0.40 4.05 -7.33
CA ALA A 311 -0.02 3.96 -5.94
C ALA A 311 0.72 4.98 -5.04
N LEU A 312 2.03 5.16 -5.22
CA LEU A 312 2.80 6.17 -4.48
C LEU A 312 2.30 7.60 -4.73
N ASN A 313 1.73 7.90 -5.90
CA ASN A 313 1.13 9.21 -6.18
C ASN A 313 -0.19 9.44 -5.42
N LEU A 314 -0.90 8.37 -5.07
CA LEU A 314 -2.13 8.43 -4.26
C LEU A 314 -1.84 8.41 -2.76
N LEU A 315 -0.62 8.04 -2.36
CA LEU A 315 -0.21 7.88 -0.97
C LEU A 315 0.62 9.06 -0.47
N PRO A 316 0.54 9.39 0.83
CA PRO A 316 1.33 10.44 1.45
C PRO A 316 2.80 10.03 1.64
N ILE A 317 3.55 9.93 0.54
CA ILE A 317 4.93 9.43 0.56
C ILE A 317 5.95 10.51 0.92
N ASN A 318 7.08 10.08 1.47
CA ASN A 318 8.27 10.88 1.63
C ASN A 318 9.27 10.53 0.52
N TYR A 319 9.49 11.47 -0.41
CA TYR A 319 10.45 11.30 -1.50
C TYR A 319 11.88 11.04 -1.03
N ALA A 320 12.27 11.53 0.16
CA ALA A 320 13.58 11.24 0.73
C ALA A 320 13.70 9.75 1.13
N GLY A 321 12.66 9.17 1.73
CA GLY A 321 12.60 7.75 2.05
C GLY A 321 12.64 6.88 0.79
N LEU A 322 11.88 7.26 -0.24
CA LEU A 322 11.91 6.60 -1.55
C LEU A 322 13.31 6.64 -2.18
N ALA A 323 13.94 7.81 -2.23
CA ALA A 323 15.28 7.96 -2.78
C ALA A 323 16.32 7.12 -2.02
N LEU A 324 16.27 7.15 -0.69
CA LEU A 324 17.18 6.37 0.16
C LEU A 324 17.00 4.85 -0.03
N MET A 325 15.75 4.41 -0.19
CA MET A 325 15.43 3.02 -0.48
C MET A 325 15.98 2.59 -1.85
N LEU A 326 15.81 3.42 -2.89
CA LEU A 326 16.36 3.16 -4.23
C LEU A 326 17.89 3.09 -4.19
N VAL A 327 18.55 4.00 -3.47
CA VAL A 327 20.00 3.94 -3.24
C VAL A 327 20.39 2.63 -2.57
N GLY A 328 19.66 2.19 -1.54
CA GLY A 328 19.89 0.91 -0.89
C GLY A 328 19.84 -0.27 -1.86
N ILE A 329 18.84 -0.31 -2.74
CA ILE A 329 18.70 -1.38 -3.76
C ILE A 329 19.85 -1.34 -4.77
N VAL A 330 20.24 -0.15 -5.23
CA VAL A 330 21.37 0.00 -6.16
C VAL A 330 22.66 -0.50 -5.53
N LEU A 331 22.95 -0.13 -4.27
CA LEU A 331 24.13 -0.61 -3.56
C LEU A 331 24.12 -2.13 -3.40
N LEU A 332 22.97 -2.72 -3.06
CA LEU A 332 22.83 -4.18 -2.96
C LEU A 332 23.02 -4.89 -4.30
N THR A 333 22.56 -4.27 -5.39
CA THR A 333 22.77 -4.79 -6.75
C THR A 333 24.25 -4.73 -7.13
N VAL A 334 24.93 -3.61 -6.85
CA VAL A 334 26.37 -3.46 -7.10
C VAL A 334 27.19 -4.49 -6.30
N GLU A 335 26.85 -4.69 -5.02
CA GLU A 335 27.48 -5.70 -4.16
C GLU A 335 27.32 -7.12 -4.72
N ALA A 336 26.20 -7.43 -5.38
CA ALA A 336 25.98 -8.74 -5.99
C ALA A 336 26.96 -9.04 -7.16
N PHE A 337 27.42 -8.02 -7.87
CA PHE A 337 28.43 -8.15 -8.93
C PHE A 337 29.86 -7.99 -8.41
N ASN A 338 30.07 -7.11 -7.41
CA ASN A 338 31.36 -6.79 -6.82
C ASN A 338 31.29 -6.88 -5.28
N PRO A 339 31.46 -8.09 -4.72
CA PRO A 339 31.24 -8.35 -3.29
C PRO A 339 32.31 -7.68 -2.41
N THR A 340 31.93 -6.70 -1.59
CA THR A 340 32.81 -5.92 -0.71
C THR A 340 32.40 -5.90 0.76
N VAL A 341 31.28 -6.54 1.13
CA VAL A 341 30.62 -6.57 2.46
C VAL A 341 30.14 -5.19 2.95
N VAL A 342 30.95 -4.15 2.80
CA VAL A 342 30.67 -2.77 3.22
C VAL A 342 29.54 -2.15 2.38
N ILE A 343 29.60 -2.28 1.06
CA ILE A 343 28.55 -1.77 0.16
C ILE A 343 27.24 -2.52 0.43
N GLY A 344 27.31 -3.84 0.63
CA GLY A 344 26.16 -4.66 1.02
C GLY A 344 25.50 -4.20 2.32
N LEU A 345 26.26 -4.04 3.40
CA LEU A 345 25.72 -3.62 4.70
C LEU A 345 25.14 -2.20 4.64
N GLY A 346 25.84 -1.27 3.97
CA GLY A 346 25.35 0.08 3.73
C GLY A 346 24.05 0.09 2.91
N GLY A 347 23.95 -0.79 1.92
CA GLY A 347 22.74 -0.99 1.11
C GLY A 347 21.55 -1.49 1.93
N ILE A 348 21.74 -2.48 2.82
CA ILE A 348 20.68 -2.96 3.72
C ILE A 348 20.21 -1.84 4.66
N ILE A 349 21.15 -1.12 5.28
CA ILE A 349 20.81 -0.03 6.21
C ILE A 349 20.05 1.08 5.49
N ALA A 350 20.54 1.53 4.33
CA ALA A 350 19.87 2.54 3.52
C ALA A 350 18.47 2.08 3.08
N PHE A 351 18.33 0.82 2.64
CA PHE A 351 17.04 0.25 2.28
C PHE A 351 16.05 0.27 3.44
N VAL A 352 16.46 -0.23 4.61
CA VAL A 352 15.59 -0.30 5.81
C VAL A 352 15.20 1.09 6.29
N LEU A 353 16.15 2.02 6.40
CA LEU A 353 15.86 3.40 6.78
C LEU A 353 14.95 4.10 5.76
N GLY A 354 15.20 3.87 4.46
CA GLY A 354 14.35 4.39 3.39
C GLY A 354 12.92 3.86 3.47
N ALA A 355 12.75 2.55 3.66
CA ALA A 355 11.45 1.89 3.82
C ALA A 355 10.69 2.39 5.07
N LEU A 356 11.37 2.60 6.18
CA LEU A 356 10.79 3.16 7.41
C LEU A 356 10.35 4.62 7.23
N MET A 357 11.07 5.40 6.42
CA MET A 357 10.75 6.79 6.15
C MET A 357 9.75 6.97 5.00
N LEU A 358 9.47 5.92 4.21
CA LEU A 358 8.74 6.01 2.94
C LEU A 358 7.33 6.57 3.08
N PHE A 359 6.60 6.17 4.13
CA PHE A 359 5.26 6.67 4.45
C PHE A 359 5.33 7.56 5.69
N ARG A 360 4.69 8.73 5.65
CA ARG A 360 4.69 9.62 6.80
C ARG A 360 3.81 9.04 7.91
N VAL A 361 4.40 8.85 9.08
CA VAL A 361 3.81 8.24 10.29
C VAL A 361 2.58 9.01 10.83
N GLU A 362 2.30 10.20 10.30
CA GLU A 362 1.30 11.15 10.81
C GLU A 362 -0.13 10.90 10.29
N ALA A 363 -0.32 10.09 9.24
CA ALA A 363 -1.66 9.72 8.76
C ALA A 363 -2.07 8.37 9.36
N PRO A 364 -3.01 8.32 10.33
CA PRO A 364 -3.32 7.06 10.98
C PRO A 364 -3.95 6.08 9.99
N GLY A 365 -3.43 4.86 9.94
CA GLY A 365 -3.83 3.82 8.98
C GLY A 365 -2.94 3.68 7.74
N TYR A 366 -2.03 4.62 7.45
CA TYR A 366 -1.07 4.54 6.33
C TYR A 366 0.35 4.17 6.81
N HIS A 367 0.50 3.05 7.51
CA HIS A 367 1.81 2.55 7.95
C HIS A 367 2.21 1.27 7.23
N LEU A 368 3.51 1.11 6.98
CA LEU A 368 4.07 -0.15 6.51
C LEU A 368 4.21 -1.11 7.68
N SER A 369 3.74 -2.34 7.52
CA SER A 369 3.85 -3.38 8.53
C SER A 369 5.31 -3.70 8.82
N TRP A 370 5.68 -3.73 10.10
CA TRP A 370 7.01 -4.15 10.55
C TRP A 370 7.40 -5.53 10.04
N TRP A 371 6.42 -6.43 9.84
CA TRP A 371 6.65 -7.74 9.26
C TRP A 371 7.07 -7.67 7.80
N VAL A 372 6.44 -6.80 7.01
CA VAL A 372 6.79 -6.63 5.58
C VAL A 372 8.21 -6.10 5.46
N ILE A 373 8.58 -5.10 6.26
CA ILE A 373 9.95 -4.57 6.31
C ILE A 373 10.93 -5.66 6.76
N GLY A 374 10.63 -6.34 7.87
CA GLY A 374 11.50 -7.37 8.45
C GLY A 374 11.72 -8.56 7.53
N ILE A 375 10.66 -9.08 6.90
CA ILE A 375 10.75 -10.18 5.92
C ILE A 375 11.57 -9.74 4.71
N THR A 376 11.29 -8.56 4.16
CA THR A 376 12.02 -8.05 3.00
C THR A 376 13.52 -7.88 3.32
N ALA A 377 13.84 -7.25 4.45
CA ALA A 377 15.21 -7.10 4.93
C ALA A 377 15.90 -8.45 5.19
N ALA A 378 15.19 -9.43 5.75
CA ALA A 378 15.71 -10.78 5.98
C ALA A 378 15.99 -11.52 4.67
N VAL A 379 15.13 -11.38 3.66
CA VAL A 379 15.36 -11.92 2.31
C VAL A 379 16.62 -11.30 1.70
N PHE A 380 16.78 -9.98 1.79
CA PHE A 380 18.01 -9.29 1.33
C PHE A 380 19.27 -9.78 2.07
N ALA A 381 19.20 -9.89 3.40
CA ALA A 381 20.31 -10.37 4.21
C ALA A 381 20.66 -11.85 3.89
N GLY A 382 19.64 -12.70 3.73
CA GLY A 382 19.80 -14.10 3.37
C GLY A 382 20.44 -14.26 1.99
N PHE A 383 19.98 -13.51 0.99
CA PHE A 383 20.58 -13.50 -0.34
C PHE A 383 22.05 -13.08 -0.30
N ALA A 384 22.37 -11.99 0.41
CA ALA A 384 23.75 -11.54 0.58
C ALA A 384 24.64 -12.60 1.25
N LEU A 385 24.13 -13.31 2.27
CA LEU A 385 24.85 -14.39 2.94
C LEU A 385 25.09 -15.60 2.00
N VAL A 386 24.13 -15.95 1.15
CA VAL A 386 24.29 -17.03 0.16
C VAL A 386 25.37 -16.67 -0.85
N VAL A 387 25.36 -15.44 -1.38
CA VAL A 387 26.40 -14.96 -2.31
C VAL A 387 27.77 -15.00 -1.63
N LEU A 388 27.89 -14.44 -0.42
CA LEU A 388 29.15 -14.45 0.33
C LEU A 388 29.63 -15.87 0.65
N GLY A 389 28.71 -16.78 0.98
CA GLY A 389 29.00 -18.20 1.22
C GLY A 389 29.49 -18.90 -0.04
N SER A 390 28.88 -18.63 -1.20
CA SER A 390 29.28 -19.19 -2.49
C SER A 390 30.69 -18.73 -2.89
N LEU A 391 31.02 -17.45 -2.65
CA LEU A 391 32.33 -16.88 -2.94
C LEU A 391 33.40 -17.41 -2.00
N ARG A 392 33.11 -17.52 -0.70
CA ARG A 392 34.04 -18.15 0.26
C ARG A 392 34.29 -19.62 -0.10
N ARG A 393 33.27 -20.33 -0.59
CA ARG A 393 33.43 -21.70 -1.07
C ARG A 393 34.26 -21.74 -2.36
N ALA A 394 34.05 -20.82 -3.29
CA ALA A 394 34.83 -20.72 -4.53
C ALA A 394 36.30 -20.35 -4.24
N ALA A 395 36.56 -19.38 -3.36
CA ALA A 395 37.90 -18.96 -2.94
C ALA A 395 38.65 -20.04 -2.14
N ARG A 396 37.93 -20.97 -1.50
CA ARG A 396 38.51 -22.12 -0.80
C ARG A 396 38.49 -23.41 -1.63
N ALA A 397 37.95 -23.37 -2.85
CA ALA A 397 38.00 -24.52 -3.73
C ALA A 397 39.45 -24.69 -4.22
N PRO A 398 40.02 -25.91 -4.18
CA PRO A 398 41.35 -26.13 -4.71
C PRO A 398 41.40 -25.75 -6.19
N GLU A 399 42.49 -25.12 -6.62
CA GLU A 399 42.72 -24.68 -8.01
C GLU A 399 42.61 -25.87 -8.96
N ARG A 400 41.52 -25.98 -9.71
CA ARG A 400 41.23 -27.10 -10.62
C ARG A 400 41.43 -26.76 -12.11
N VAL A 401 41.90 -25.55 -12.44
CA VAL A 401 42.06 -25.10 -13.84
C VAL A 401 43.34 -24.27 -14.00
N GLY A 402 44.11 -24.54 -15.07
CA GLY A 402 45.32 -23.82 -15.44
C GLY A 402 46.64 -24.56 -15.14
N ALA A 403 47.77 -23.97 -15.53
CA ALA A 403 49.13 -24.52 -15.35
C ALA A 403 49.44 -24.99 -13.92
N GLN A 404 48.81 -24.39 -12.90
CA GLN A 404 49.00 -24.77 -11.50
C GLN A 404 48.31 -26.08 -11.12
N ALA A 405 47.26 -26.49 -11.84
CA ALA A 405 46.57 -27.78 -11.66
C ALA A 405 47.41 -28.97 -12.14
N MET A 406 48.50 -28.71 -12.89
CA MET A 406 49.41 -29.74 -13.38
C MET A 406 50.36 -30.25 -12.28
N ARG A 407 50.54 -29.51 -11.18
CA ARG A 407 51.46 -29.89 -10.09
C ARG A 407 51.01 -31.18 -9.41
N GLY A 408 51.92 -32.14 -9.30
CA GLY A 408 51.70 -33.44 -8.67
C GLY A 408 51.05 -34.48 -9.59
N LEU A 409 50.76 -34.15 -10.85
CA LEU A 409 50.21 -35.11 -11.80
C LEU A 409 51.32 -35.93 -12.47
N PRO A 410 51.02 -37.20 -12.83
CA PRO A 410 51.92 -38.00 -13.64
C PRO A 410 51.95 -37.49 -15.08
N ALA A 411 53.13 -37.47 -15.67
CA ALA A 411 53.38 -37.17 -17.07
C ALA A 411 54.28 -38.25 -17.68
N GLU A 412 54.08 -38.57 -18.95
CA GLU A 412 54.90 -39.54 -19.69
C GLU A 412 55.95 -38.82 -20.53
N VAL A 413 57.21 -39.21 -20.43
CA VAL A 413 58.30 -38.60 -21.22
C VAL A 413 58.19 -39.07 -22.68
N LEU A 414 58.05 -38.13 -23.62
CA LEU A 414 58.00 -38.42 -25.05
C LEU A 414 59.39 -38.38 -25.69
N ASP A 415 60.12 -37.29 -25.41
CA ASP A 415 61.48 -37.07 -25.88
C ASP A 415 62.27 -36.33 -24.80
N TRP A 416 63.58 -36.60 -24.72
CA TRP A 416 64.45 -35.96 -23.73
C TRP A 416 65.86 -35.76 -24.29
N SER A 417 66.39 -34.53 -24.17
CA SER A 417 67.72 -34.17 -24.63
C SER A 417 68.37 -33.16 -23.68
N GLY A 418 69.42 -33.60 -22.96
CA GLY A 418 70.08 -32.78 -21.95
C GLY A 418 69.19 -32.53 -20.74
N SER A 419 68.81 -31.28 -20.52
CA SER A 419 67.96 -30.83 -19.40
C SER A 419 66.54 -30.44 -19.81
N GLU A 420 66.19 -30.62 -21.09
CA GLU A 420 64.88 -30.28 -21.64
C GLU A 420 64.32 -31.42 -22.50
N GLY A 421 63.01 -31.44 -22.67
CA GLY A 421 62.33 -32.40 -23.53
C GLY A 421 60.83 -32.12 -23.58
N HIS A 422 60.06 -33.09 -24.07
CA HIS A 422 58.60 -33.02 -24.07
C HIS A 422 58.00 -34.16 -23.25
N VAL A 423 56.93 -33.84 -22.53
CA VAL A 423 56.14 -34.81 -21.78
C VAL A 423 54.68 -34.74 -22.23
N PHE A 424 53.99 -35.87 -22.15
CA PHE A 424 52.56 -35.97 -22.34
C PHE A 424 51.87 -35.93 -20.98
N ALA A 425 51.08 -34.89 -20.75
CA ALA A 425 50.39 -34.67 -19.49
C ALA A 425 48.99 -34.14 -19.77
N HIS A 426 47.97 -34.71 -19.12
CA HIS A 426 46.57 -34.30 -19.24
C HIS A 426 45.99 -34.30 -20.68
N GLY A 427 46.53 -35.13 -21.58
CA GLY A 427 46.05 -35.24 -22.96
C GLY A 427 46.76 -34.31 -23.96
N GLU A 428 47.74 -33.53 -23.52
CA GLU A 428 48.47 -32.57 -24.34
C GLU A 428 50.00 -32.78 -24.24
N ARG A 429 50.73 -32.31 -25.26
CA ARG A 429 52.20 -32.33 -25.30
C ARG A 429 52.75 -31.04 -24.73
N TRP A 430 53.51 -31.14 -23.65
CA TRP A 430 54.10 -30.01 -22.93
C TRP A 430 55.61 -30.00 -23.04
N GLN A 431 56.21 -28.81 -23.13
CA GLN A 431 57.64 -28.65 -22.95
C GLN A 431 58.00 -28.83 -21.47
N ALA A 432 59.05 -29.57 -21.18
CA ALA A 432 59.46 -29.89 -19.83
C ALA A 432 60.97 -29.70 -19.61
N ARG A 433 61.32 -29.37 -18.36
CA ARG A 433 62.70 -29.20 -17.88
C ARG A 433 62.92 -30.03 -16.63
N GLY A 434 64.11 -30.61 -16.51
CA GLY A 434 64.47 -31.44 -15.37
C GLY A 434 65.96 -31.38 -15.09
N ALA A 435 66.32 -31.49 -13.81
CA ALA A 435 67.72 -31.58 -13.40
C ALA A 435 68.34 -32.96 -13.70
N GLU A 436 67.49 -33.94 -13.99
CA GLU A 436 67.87 -35.33 -14.26
C GLU A 436 67.63 -35.68 -15.73
N THR A 437 68.34 -36.69 -16.23
CA THR A 437 68.10 -37.24 -17.57
C THR A 437 67.05 -38.33 -17.49
N PHE A 438 65.99 -38.19 -18.30
CA PHE A 438 64.88 -39.16 -18.38
C PHE A 438 64.91 -39.93 -19.70
N LYS A 439 64.25 -41.10 -19.74
CA LYS A 439 64.11 -41.89 -20.96
C LYS A 439 62.69 -41.74 -21.53
N PRO A 440 62.52 -41.76 -22.88
CA PRO A 440 61.20 -41.89 -23.48
C PRO A 440 60.41 -43.08 -22.91
N GLY A 441 59.13 -42.86 -22.58
CA GLY A 441 58.23 -43.83 -21.94
C GLY A 441 58.30 -43.86 -20.40
N GLU A 442 59.18 -43.09 -19.77
CA GLU A 442 59.28 -42.99 -18.31
C GLU A 442 58.14 -42.13 -17.73
N THR A 443 57.51 -42.59 -16.63
CA THR A 443 56.50 -41.80 -15.90
C THR A 443 57.18 -40.91 -14.86
N VAL A 444 56.97 -39.60 -14.99
CA VAL A 444 57.52 -38.55 -14.12
C VAL A 444 56.40 -37.78 -13.44
N GLU A 445 56.71 -37.06 -12.37
CA GLU A 445 55.77 -36.19 -11.68
C GLU A 445 56.07 -34.73 -12.00
N VAL A 446 55.04 -33.94 -12.30
CA VAL A 446 55.18 -32.49 -12.51
C VAL A 446 55.39 -31.81 -11.15
N ALA A 447 56.61 -31.34 -10.89
CA ALA A 447 56.96 -30.65 -9.67
C ALA A 447 56.43 -29.20 -9.64
N ASN A 448 56.53 -28.50 -10.76
CA ASN A 448 56.11 -27.10 -10.87
C ASN A 448 55.85 -26.71 -12.34
N VAL A 449 55.25 -25.54 -12.59
CA VAL A 449 55.09 -24.97 -13.93
C VAL A 449 55.60 -23.53 -13.92
N VAL A 450 56.49 -23.21 -14.87
CA VAL A 450 57.12 -21.89 -15.02
C VAL A 450 57.04 -21.51 -16.51
N ASP A 451 56.41 -20.37 -16.83
CA ASP A 451 56.30 -19.81 -18.19
C ASP A 451 55.95 -20.86 -19.27
N LEU A 452 54.89 -21.64 -19.02
CA LEU A 452 54.39 -22.74 -19.87
C LEU A 452 55.31 -23.96 -20.02
N THR A 453 56.40 -24.04 -19.25
CA THR A 453 57.29 -25.20 -19.17
C THR A 453 57.06 -25.98 -17.86
N LEU A 454 56.87 -27.30 -17.96
CA LEU A 454 56.71 -28.17 -16.80
C LEU A 454 58.08 -28.51 -16.21
N LEU A 455 58.30 -28.20 -14.93
CA LEU A 455 59.42 -28.73 -14.17
C LEU A 455 59.06 -30.12 -13.67
N ILE A 456 59.80 -31.13 -14.10
CA ILE A 456 59.53 -32.54 -13.78
C ILE A 456 60.58 -33.11 -12.83
N ARG A 457 60.17 -34.07 -12.01
CA ARG A 457 61.04 -34.88 -11.14
C ARG A 457 60.68 -36.36 -11.26
N ARG A 458 61.60 -37.25 -10.91
CA ARG A 458 61.25 -38.67 -10.78
C ARG A 458 60.14 -38.83 -9.75
N ALA A 459 59.12 -39.60 -10.11
CA ALA A 459 58.09 -39.99 -9.15
C ALA A 459 58.77 -40.74 -7.99
N PRO A 460 58.47 -40.41 -6.73
CA PRO A 460 59.00 -41.15 -5.60
C PRO A 460 58.65 -42.63 -5.76
N ALA A 461 59.64 -43.52 -5.61
CA ALA A 461 59.42 -44.96 -5.69
C ALA A 461 58.28 -45.33 -4.75
N ARG A 462 57.19 -45.89 -5.30
CA ARG A 462 56.13 -46.49 -4.48
C ARG A 462 56.77 -47.57 -3.62
N THR A 463 57.03 -47.27 -2.35
CA THR A 463 57.25 -48.29 -1.34
C THR A 463 56.02 -49.18 -1.37
N GLY A 464 56.20 -50.42 -1.84
CA GLY A 464 55.12 -51.39 -1.91
C GLY A 464 54.59 -51.65 -0.50
N GLU A 465 53.30 -51.37 -0.29
CA GLU A 465 52.52 -52.14 0.67
C GLU A 465 52.43 -53.57 0.11
N GLY A 466 53.29 -54.44 0.64
CA GLY A 466 53.06 -55.87 0.63
C GLY A 466 51.82 -56.16 1.47
N GLY A 467 50.85 -56.87 0.87
CA GLY A 467 49.60 -57.23 1.54
C GLY A 467 49.76 -58.29 2.62
N THR A 468 48.73 -58.39 3.47
CA THR A 468 48.16 -59.65 3.95
C THR A 468 46.77 -59.38 4.53
N SER A 469 45.80 -60.15 4.03
CA SER A 469 44.52 -60.60 4.64
C SER A 469 43.53 -59.57 5.20
#